data_AF-A0A962H2D9-F1
#
_entry.id   AF-A0A962H2D9-F1
#
_cell.length_a   1.000
_cell.length_b   1.000
_cell.length_c   1.000
_cell.angle_alpha   90.00
_cell.angle_beta   90.00
_cell.angle_gamma   90.00
#
_symmetry.space_group_name_H-M   'P 1'
#
loop_
_entity.id
_entity.type
_entity.pdbx_description
1 polymer ?
#
loop_
_entity_poly.entity_id
_entity_poly.type
_entity_poly.pdbx_seq_one_letter_code
_entity_poly.pdbx_strand_id
1 'polypeptide(L)' 'MHLNYIFTRVGAFFLVVFVAVTVNFIVPRLAPGDPVTQRLEAMANQGTALGGDFTKLVEAYKAKFGYDKPLWQQYLSYWG' A
#
# COMPACT_ATOMS: atom_id res chain seq x y z
N MET A 1 -35.57 -13.03 16.82
CA MET A 1 -35.45 -11.77 16.03
C MET A 1 -34.17 -10.96 16.34
N HIS A 2 -33.13 -11.52 16.98
CA HIS A 2 -31.90 -10.76 17.31
C HIS A 2 -30.70 -11.05 16.38
N LEU A 3 -30.63 -12.24 15.77
CA LEU A 3 -29.53 -12.59 14.86
C LEU A 3 -29.45 -11.67 13.64
N ASN A 4 -30.59 -11.31 13.04
CA ASN A 4 -30.59 -10.40 11.88
C ASN A 4 -29.98 -9.04 12.22
N TYR A 5 -30.29 -8.50 13.41
CA TYR A 5 -29.75 -7.22 13.85
C TYR A 5 -28.23 -7.26 14.07
N ILE A 6 -27.73 -8.36 14.65
CA ILE A 6 -26.29 -8.57 14.84
C ILE A 6 -25.60 -8.73 13.48
N PHE A 7 -26.14 -9.53 12.56
CA PHE A 7 -25.59 -9.70 11.21
C PHE A 7 -25.56 -8.40 10.42
N THR A 8 -26.62 -7.58 10.47
CA THR A 8 -26.63 -6.27 9.80
C THR A 8 -25.57 -5.34 10.37
N ARG A 9 -25.39 -5.32 11.69
CA ARG A 9 -24.45 -4.42 12.36
C ARG A 9 -23.00 -4.85 12.18
N VAL A 10 -22.73 -6.15 12.25
CA VAL A 10 -21.41 -6.74 11.96
C VAL A 10 -21.08 -6.58 10.48
N GLY A 11 -22.04 -6.83 9.57
CA GLY A 11 -21.86 -6.61 8.13
C GLY A 11 -21.58 -5.14 7.80
N ALA A 12 -22.29 -4.20 8.41
CA ALA A 12 -22.02 -2.77 8.26
C ALA A 12 -20.63 -2.38 8.79
N PHE A 13 -20.21 -2.94 9.93
CA PHE A 13 -18.86 -2.72 10.46
C PHE A 13 -17.78 -3.22 9.49
N PHE A 14 -17.89 -4.45 9.00
CA PHE A 14 -16.97 -4.99 8.00
C PHE A 14 -16.98 -4.19 6.71
N LEU A 15 -18.13 -3.69 6.26
CA LEU A 15 -18.23 -2.85 5.07
C LEU A 15 -17.48 -1.53 5.28
N VAL A 16 -17.66 -0.87 6.42
CA VAL A 16 -16.94 0.36 6.74
C VAL A 16 -15.43 0.12 6.80
N VAL A 17 -14.99 -0.95 7.47
CA VAL A 17 -13.57 -1.33 7.51
C VAL A 17 -13.04 -1.61 6.11
N PHE A 18 -13.77 -2.38 5.31
CA PHE A 18 -13.41 -2.71 3.94
C PHE A 18 -13.25 -1.45 3.07
N VAL A 19 -14.21 -0.53 3.14
CA VAL A 19 -14.14 0.74 2.41
C VAL A 19 -12.97 1.58 2.91
N ALA A 20 -12.78 1.71 4.23
CA ALA A 20 -11.67 2.47 4.80
C ALA A 20 -10.30 1.93 4.36
N VAL A 21 -10.09 0.62 4.42
CA VAL A 21 -8.86 -0.04 3.95
C VAL A 21 -8.67 0.17 2.45
N THR A 22 -9.74 0.05 1.67
CA THR A 22 -9.70 0.26 0.22
C THR A 22 -9.34 1.70 -0.14
N VAL A 23 -9.94 2.68 0.55
CA VAL A 23 -9.63 4.10 0.36
C VAL A 23 -8.17 4.38 0.73
N ASN A 24 -7.71 3.91 1.91
CA ASN A 24 -6.32 4.08 2.33
C ASN A 24 -5.32 3.39 1.39
N PHE A 25 -5.71 2.33 0.71
CA PHE A 25 -4.87 1.65 -0.28
C PHE A 25 -4.81 2.40 -1.62
N ILE A 26 -5.95 2.90 -2.10
CA ILE A 26 -6.09 3.52 -3.43
C ILE A 26 -5.64 4.99 -3.44
N VAL A 27 -6.02 5.79 -2.43
CA VAL A 27 -5.72 7.23 -2.37
C VAL A 27 -4.23 7.54 -2.59
N PRO A 28 -3.28 6.92 -1.87
CA PRO A 28 -1.85 7.17 -2.11
C PRO A 28 -1.34 6.61 -3.44
N ARG A 29 -2.03 5.62 -4.04
CA ARG A 29 -1.66 5.03 -5.35
C ARG A 29 -2.21 5.78 -6.55
N LEU A 30 -3.24 6.62 -6.35
CA LEU A 30 -3.73 7.56 -7.36
C LEU A 30 -2.89 8.84 -7.42
N ALA A 31 -2.15 9.15 -6.35
CA ALA A 31 -1.18 10.24 -6.39
C ALA A 31 -0.14 9.95 -7.49
N PRO A 32 0.15 10.92 -8.38
CA PRO A 32 1.08 10.70 -9.47
C PRO A 32 2.51 10.49 -8.93
N GLY A 33 3.13 9.39 -9.39
CA GLY A 33 4.53 9.05 -9.14
C GLY A 33 4.70 7.73 -8.41
N ASP A 34 5.78 7.02 -8.75
CA ASP A 34 6.11 5.73 -8.16
C ASP A 34 6.52 5.94 -6.68
N PRO A 35 5.78 5.38 -5.70
CA PRO A 35 6.05 5.60 -4.29
C PRO A 35 7.43 5.12 -3.87
N VAL A 36 8.01 4.15 -4.58
CA VAL A 36 9.38 3.67 -4.31
C VAL A 36 10.39 4.71 -4.78
N THR A 37 10.22 5.24 -6.00
CA THR A 37 11.10 6.26 -6.56
C THR A 37 11.06 7.54 -5.73
N GLN A 38 9.87 8.02 -5.36
CA GLN A 38 9.74 9.22 -4.52
C GLN A 38 10.35 9.05 -3.14
N ARG A 39 10.22 7.87 -2.52
CA ARG A 39 10.84 7.59 -1.21
C ARG A 39 12.35 7.54 -1.33
N LEU A 40 12.90 6.94 -2.38
CA LEU A 40 14.33 6.89 -2.61
C LEU A 40 14.91 8.27 -2.96
N GLU A 41 14.22 9.06 -3.77
CA GLU A 41 14.58 10.46 -4.02
C GLU A 41 14.55 11.30 -2.75
N ALA A 42 13.52 11.14 -1.91
CA ALA A 42 13.45 11.80 -0.61
C ALA A 42 14.60 11.39 0.32
N MET A 43 15.03 10.12 0.30
CA MET A 43 16.18 9.64 1.08
C MET A 43 17.51 10.16 0.54
N ALA A 44 17.68 10.22 -0.79
CA ALA A 44 18.84 10.84 -1.44
C ALA A 44 18.97 12.32 -1.07
N ASN A 45 17.85 13.05 -1.13
CA ASN A 45 17.77 14.47 -0.77
C ASN A 45 18.02 14.72 0.73
N GLN A 46 17.79 13.73 1.60
CA GLN A 46 18.12 13.80 3.03
C GLN A 46 19.61 13.49 3.34
N GLY A 47 20.47 13.39 2.32
CA GLY A 47 21.90 13.12 2.51
C GLY A 47 22.22 11.66 2.78
N THR A 48 21.27 10.74 2.59
CA THR A 48 21.59 9.31 2.56
C THR A 48 22.40 9.05 1.30
N ALA A 49 23.67 8.68 1.45
CA ALA A 49 24.50 8.25 0.33
C ALA A 49 23.93 6.94 -0.22
N LEU A 50 23.04 7.04 -1.21
CA LEU A 50 22.60 5.91 -2.01
C LEU A 50 23.78 5.50 -2.90
N GLY A 51 24.75 4.79 -2.33
CA GLY A 51 25.93 4.32 -3.05
C GLY A 51 25.54 3.28 -4.10
N GLY A 52 25.78 3.58 -5.38
CA GLY A 52 25.58 2.66 -6.50
C GLY A 52 24.57 3.13 -7.54
N ASP A 53 24.29 2.26 -8.50
CA ASP A 53 23.32 2.47 -9.58
C ASP A 53 21.90 2.61 -9.01
N PHE A 54 21.40 3.84 -8.94
CA PHE A 54 20.10 4.19 -8.34
C PHE A 54 18.95 3.32 -8.88
N THR A 55 19.00 2.98 -10.16
CA THR A 55 18.00 2.12 -10.83
C THR A 55 17.95 0.72 -10.22
N LYS A 56 19.12 0.11 -9.96
CA LYS A 56 19.20 -1.22 -9.32
C LYS A 56 18.73 -1.20 -7.88
N LEU A 57 18.94 -0.08 -7.18
CA LEU A 57 18.43 0.09 -5.82
C LEU A 57 16.91 0.18 -5.81
N VAL A 58 16.31 0.94 -6.74
CA VAL A 58 14.85 1.01 -6.94
C VAL A 58 14.27 -0.37 -7.23
N GLU A 59 14.86 -1.13 -8.15
CA GLU A 59 14.41 -2.48 -8.49
C GLU A 59 14.52 -3.46 -7.31
N ALA A 60 15.65 -3.46 -6.60
CA ALA A 60 15.84 -4.29 -5.42
C ALA A 60 14.83 -3.96 -4.31
N TYR A 61 14.52 -2.68 -4.11
CA TYR A 61 13.50 -2.24 -3.14
C TYR A 61 12.10 -2.60 -3.61
N LYS A 62 11.76 -2.45 -4.89
CA LYS A 62 10.48 -2.90 -5.46
C LYS A 62 10.26 -4.40 -5.26
N ALA A 63 11.29 -5.21 -5.51
CA ALA A 63 11.26 -6.65 -5.28
C ALA A 63 11.10 -6.98 -3.78
N LYS A 64 11.88 -6.32 -2.92
CA LYS A 64 11.84 -6.54 -1.45
C LYS A 64 10.49 -6.19 -0.83
N PHE A 65 9.89 -5.08 -1.24
CA PHE A 65 8.60 -4.63 -0.72
C PHE A 65 7.40 -5.18 -1.51
N GLY A 66 7.63 -5.99 -2.55
CA GLY A 66 6.56 -6.62 -3.33
C GLY A 66 5.75 -5.64 -4.18
N TYR A 67 6.29 -4.45 -4.49
CA TYR A 67 5.68 -3.51 -5.43
C TYR A 67 5.69 -4.00 -6.89
N ASP A 68 6.45 -5.06 -7.16
CA ASP A 68 6.46 -5.78 -8.44
C ASP A 68 5.29 -6.78 -8.58
N LYS A 69 4.52 -7.01 -7.51
CA LYS A 69 3.37 -7.92 -7.53
C LYS A 69 2.12 -7.22 -8.08
N PRO A 70 1.20 -7.96 -8.72
CA PRO A 70 -0.06 -7.40 -9.20
C PRO A 70 -0.85 -6.75 -8.06
N LEU A 71 -1.61 -5.68 -8.37
CA LEU A 71 -2.28 -4.83 -7.38
C LEU A 71 -3.16 -5.60 -6.38
N TRP A 72 -3.77 -6.71 -6.79
CA TRP A 72 -4.57 -7.55 -5.91
C TRP A 72 -3.73 -8.24 -4.81
N GLN A 73 -2.48 -8.64 -5.11
CA GLN A 73 -1.58 -9.21 -4.11
C GLN A 73 -1.08 -8.14 -3.15
N GLN A 74 -0.81 -6.93 -3.64
CA GLN A 74 -0.46 -5.79 -2.78
C GLN A 74 -1.63 -5.42 -1.86
N TYR A 75 -2.86 -5.50 -2.37
CA TYR A 75 -4.06 -5.26 -1.59
C TYR A 75 -4.21 -6.30 -0.49
N LEU A 76 -4.13 -7.59 -0.81
CA LEU A 76 -4.20 -8.66 0.21
C LEU A 76 -3.08 -8.55 1.26
N SER A 77 -1.87 -8.18 0.86
CA SER A 77 -0.75 -7.94 1.79
C SER A 77 -0.94 -6.69 2.65
N TYR A 78 -1.78 -5.73 2.22
CA TYR A 78 -2.13 -4.55 3.02
C TYR A 78 -3.17 -4.88 4.10
N TRP A 79 -3.94 -5.96 3.91
CA TRP A 79 -4.87 -6.48 4.91
C TRP A 79 -4.19 -7.31 6.01
N GLY A 80 -2.95 -7.79 5.80
CA GLY A 80 -2.21 -8.67 6.72
C GLY A 80 -0.73 -8.76 6.43
#